data_AF-A0A9D8Q257-F1
#
_entry.id   AF-A0A9D8Q257-F1
#
_cell.length_a   1.000
_cell.length_b   1.000
_cell.length_c   1.000
_cell.angle_alpha   90.00
_cell.angle_beta   90.00
_cell.angle_gamma   90.00
#
_symmetry.space_group_name_H-M   'P 1'
#
loop_
_entity.id
_entity.type
_entity.pdbx_description
1 polymer ?
#
loop_
_entity_poly.entity_id
_entity_poly.type
_entity_poly.pdbx_seq_one_letter_code
_entity_poly.pdbx_strand_id
1 'polypeptide(L)'
;MIRSIRTGLLLSATALALVAAPVVLNATPLSDLSALAGGKGNGNGNGNGNGGEKGNSGNGNSENATGGNGNSGGASNGNGGGNSAKSSNGNGASKKVAATELAPTVKANGKVQKTKNLNAQLAGLNSLNRNVNGLMNSNDKRMVLVREFVQAGADLSAASAALDQAGTLLGELQTTFDTYMTTYVGTAGLVAYDGSTVYDAPTLQGLTDRLAELDAAILADPTNQAAIDEQAILATALDAINASAELAAVAAQQGVVDGLDAEVAALEEATSEEALKAALLAAANKNRVAAGGDAYLTPEIMAWAQGKIDTLTADYIAQQ
;
A
#
# COMPACT_ATOMS: atom_id res chain seq x y z
N MET A 1 -7.91 -10.73 -13.42
CA MET A 1 -8.52 -10.05 -14.59
C MET A 1 -10.05 -9.99 -14.42
N ILE A 2 -10.51 -9.39 -13.32
CA ILE A 2 -11.93 -9.09 -13.06
C ILE A 2 -11.96 -7.68 -12.43
N ARG A 3 -11.66 -6.67 -13.26
CA ARG A 3 -11.99 -5.27 -13.00
C ARG A 3 -12.77 -4.84 -14.25
N SER A 4 -14.05 -5.16 -14.27
CA SER A 4 -14.98 -4.62 -15.26
C SER A 4 -16.37 -4.65 -14.67
N ILE A 5 -17.10 -3.56 -14.85
CA ILE A 5 -18.44 -3.26 -14.33
C ILE A 5 -18.44 -2.68 -12.91
N ARG A 6 -17.93 -1.45 -12.76
CA ARG A 6 -18.59 -0.47 -11.89
C ARG A 6 -19.10 0.65 -12.80
N THR A 7 -20.40 0.58 -12.99
CA THR A 7 -21.24 1.38 -13.87
C THR A 7 -21.06 2.86 -13.55
N GLY A 8 -20.81 3.66 -14.58
CA GLY A 8 -20.63 5.10 -14.44
C GLY A 8 -21.92 5.77 -13.94
N LEU A 9 -21.86 6.33 -12.74
CA LEU A 9 -22.64 7.51 -12.40
C LEU A 9 -21.70 8.70 -12.57
N LEU A 10 -21.80 9.37 -13.72
CA LEU A 10 -21.21 10.69 -13.94
C LEU A 10 -21.93 11.65 -12.98
N LEU A 11 -21.36 11.84 -11.79
CA LEU A 11 -21.70 12.96 -10.94
C LEU A 11 -21.18 14.21 -11.66
N SER A 12 -22.05 14.84 -12.46
CA SER A 12 -21.77 16.14 -13.07
C SER A 12 -21.49 17.12 -11.93
N ALA A 13 -20.23 17.52 -11.81
CA ALA A 13 -19.74 18.50 -10.85
C ALA A 13 -20.42 19.85 -11.08
N THR A 14 -21.58 20.06 -10.46
CA THR A 14 -22.08 21.39 -10.16
C THR A 14 -21.37 21.86 -8.90
N ALA A 15 -20.40 22.75 -9.08
CA ALA A 15 -19.64 23.35 -8.00
C ALA A 15 -20.55 24.13 -7.06
N LEU A 16 -20.97 23.51 -5.95
CA LEU A 16 -21.53 24.24 -4.82
C LEU A 16 -20.37 24.64 -3.90
N ALA A 17 -20.09 25.94 -3.84
CA ALA A 17 -19.09 26.51 -2.95
C ALA A 17 -19.47 26.23 -1.49
N LEU A 18 -18.93 25.17 -0.91
CA LEU A 18 -19.09 24.87 0.51
C LEU A 18 -18.22 25.83 1.32
N VAL A 19 -18.84 26.90 1.80
CA VAL A 19 -18.32 27.67 2.94
C VAL A 19 -18.17 26.69 4.10
N ALA A 20 -16.93 26.44 4.50
CA ALA A 20 -16.58 25.61 5.64
C ALA A 20 -17.17 26.22 6.92
N ALA A 21 -18.33 25.73 7.34
CA ALA A 21 -18.83 25.89 8.69
C ALA A 21 -18.75 24.53 9.40
N PRO A 22 -18.21 24.45 10.63
CA PRO A 22 -18.18 23.20 11.39
C PRO A 22 -19.61 22.86 11.83
N VAL A 23 -20.27 21.98 11.10
CA VAL A 23 -21.55 21.41 11.53
C VAL A 23 -21.26 20.31 12.54
N VAL A 24 -21.47 20.64 13.82
CA VAL A 24 -21.53 19.68 14.92
C VAL A 24 -22.92 19.02 14.87
N LEU A 25 -23.01 17.82 14.30
CA LEU A 25 -24.23 17.00 14.36
C LEU A 25 -24.20 16.15 15.63
N ASN A 26 -25.13 16.44 16.54
CA ASN A 26 -25.35 15.71 17.77
C ASN A 26 -26.75 15.08 17.71
N ALA A 27 -26.86 13.82 17.28
CA ALA A 27 -28.05 12.99 17.44
C ALA A 27 -27.73 11.48 17.33
N THR A 28 -27.37 10.87 18.47
CA THR A 28 -27.35 9.41 18.78
C THR A 28 -26.40 8.52 17.96
N PRO A 29 -25.88 7.42 18.54
CA PRO A 29 -24.45 7.19 18.48
C PRO A 29 -24.03 6.47 17.20
N LEU A 30 -23.49 7.25 16.27
CA LEU A 30 -22.49 6.85 15.26
C LEU A 30 -21.17 6.32 15.89
N SER A 31 -21.18 5.88 17.14
CA SER A 31 -19.98 5.44 17.87
C SER A 31 -19.35 4.18 17.25
N ASP A 32 -20.13 3.37 16.53
CA ASP A 32 -19.61 2.17 15.84
C ASP A 32 -19.05 2.46 14.43
N LEU A 33 -19.35 3.61 13.82
CA LEU A 33 -18.77 4.00 12.52
C LEU A 33 -17.45 4.76 12.69
N SER A 34 -17.27 5.49 13.81
CA SER A 34 -15.97 6.11 14.14
C SER A 34 -14.91 5.10 14.60
N ALA A 35 -15.34 3.91 15.04
CA ALA A 35 -14.44 2.85 15.48
C ALA A 35 -13.68 2.16 14.32
N LEU A 36 -14.15 2.30 13.07
CA LEU A 36 -13.48 1.76 11.89
C LEU A 36 -12.55 2.76 11.19
N ALA A 37 -12.73 4.07 11.44
CA ALA A 37 -11.87 5.15 10.91
C ALA A 37 -10.69 5.53 11.85
N GLY A 38 -10.54 4.85 13.00
CA GLY A 38 -9.54 5.12 14.03
C GLY A 38 -8.22 4.33 13.90
N GLY A 39 -7.89 3.80 12.73
CA GLY A 39 -6.70 2.98 12.50
C GLY A 39 -5.43 3.78 12.20
N LYS A 40 -4.75 4.26 13.25
CA LYS A 40 -3.29 4.49 13.32
C LYS A 40 -2.62 5.21 12.13
N GLY A 41 -2.77 6.53 12.06
CA GLY A 41 -1.84 7.38 11.31
C GLY A 41 -0.48 7.49 12.01
N ASN A 42 0.50 6.68 11.61
CA ASN A 42 1.90 6.87 11.99
C ASN A 42 2.60 7.76 10.96
N GLY A 43 2.44 9.08 11.12
CA GLY A 43 3.25 10.07 10.42
C GLY A 43 4.63 10.21 11.08
N ASN A 44 5.67 9.62 10.50
CA ASN A 44 7.06 9.91 10.86
C ASN A 44 7.72 10.74 9.76
N GLY A 45 7.62 12.07 9.90
CA GLY A 45 8.47 13.01 9.19
C GLY A 45 9.79 13.19 9.95
N ASN A 46 10.92 12.86 9.32
CA ASN A 46 12.24 13.26 9.82
C ASN A 46 12.84 14.30 8.88
N GLY A 47 12.70 15.56 9.27
CA GLY A 47 13.40 16.70 8.72
C GLY A 47 14.83 16.80 9.25
N ASN A 48 15.74 17.21 8.36
CA ASN A 48 17.09 17.65 8.68
C ASN A 48 17.07 18.90 9.58
N GLY A 49 17.99 18.95 10.55
CA GLY A 49 18.28 20.17 11.32
C GLY A 49 19.65 20.05 11.99
N ASN A 50 20.58 20.91 11.58
CA ASN A 50 21.97 20.99 12.01
C ASN A 50 22.13 22.13 13.04
N GLY A 51 23.04 21.97 14.01
CA GLY A 51 23.46 23.00 14.99
C GLY A 51 23.39 22.43 16.42
N GLY A 52 24.44 22.35 17.23
CA GLY A 52 25.67 23.12 17.28
C GLY A 52 25.61 24.05 18.49
N GLU A 53 25.91 23.56 19.71
CA GLU A 53 26.24 24.42 20.84
C GLU A 53 27.02 23.70 21.95
N LYS A 54 28.05 24.40 22.45
CA LYS A 54 28.96 24.06 23.54
C LYS A 54 28.28 24.41 24.88
N GLY A 55 28.54 23.64 25.93
CA GLY A 55 28.19 24.04 27.29
C GLY A 55 28.72 23.09 28.36
N ASN A 56 29.67 23.59 29.15
CA ASN A 56 30.43 22.90 30.20
C ASN A 56 29.81 23.18 31.59
N SER A 57 29.59 22.13 32.40
CA SER A 57 29.51 22.12 33.88
C SER A 57 28.86 20.80 34.32
N GLY A 58 29.28 20.05 35.34
CA GLY A 58 30.23 20.34 36.39
C GLY A 58 30.46 19.09 37.26
N ASN A 59 31.48 19.23 38.08
CA ASN A 59 32.11 18.28 38.98
C ASN A 59 31.16 17.79 40.10
N GLY A 60 31.30 16.53 40.53
CA GLY A 60 30.57 15.97 41.67
C GLY A 60 31.21 14.67 42.18
N ASN A 61 32.31 14.83 42.90
CA ASN A 61 33.02 13.76 43.63
C ASN A 61 32.26 13.42 44.93
N SER A 62 31.99 12.13 45.20
CA SER A 62 31.78 11.65 46.57
C SER A 62 32.24 10.21 46.70
N GLU A 63 33.23 10.03 47.57
CA GLU A 63 33.84 8.77 47.95
C GLU A 63 33.02 8.03 49.03
N ASN A 64 33.15 6.70 48.97
CA ASN A 64 33.24 5.75 50.09
C ASN A 64 31.97 5.33 50.86
N ALA A 65 31.57 4.07 50.64
CA ALA A 65 31.13 3.15 51.71
C ALA A 65 31.32 1.67 51.29
N THR A 66 32.48 1.12 51.64
CA THR A 66 32.72 -0.18 52.31
C THR A 66 31.83 -1.42 52.07
N GLY A 67 32.50 -2.50 51.60
CA GLY A 67 32.35 -3.91 52.05
C GLY A 67 31.31 -4.77 51.31
N GLY A 68 31.55 -6.01 50.87
CA GLY A 68 32.67 -6.95 50.95
C GLY A 68 32.17 -8.37 50.56
N ASN A 69 33.06 -9.20 49.99
CA ASN A 69 32.94 -10.63 49.59
C ASN A 69 31.88 -10.99 48.53
N GLY A 70 32.14 -11.78 47.48
CA GLY A 70 33.21 -12.76 47.23
C GLY A 70 32.55 -14.11 46.94
N ASN A 71 32.48 -14.54 45.66
CA ASN A 71 32.57 -15.96 45.33
C ASN A 71 33.04 -16.20 43.89
N SER A 72 34.13 -16.93 43.80
CA SER A 72 34.75 -17.57 42.65
C SER A 72 33.95 -18.77 42.16
N GLY A 73 33.95 -18.99 40.84
CA GLY A 73 33.44 -20.21 40.22
C GLY A 73 33.96 -20.34 38.79
N GLY A 74 35.21 -20.80 38.67
CA GLY A 74 35.81 -21.18 37.39
C GLY A 74 35.33 -22.54 36.92
N ALA A 75 35.20 -22.71 35.61
CA ALA A 75 35.22 -24.01 34.95
C ALA A 75 35.86 -23.84 33.56
N SER A 76 37.15 -24.16 33.53
CA SER A 76 37.93 -24.44 32.34
C SER A 76 37.52 -25.78 31.73
N ASN A 77 37.31 -25.84 30.42
CA ASN A 77 37.46 -27.07 29.65
C ASN A 77 38.40 -26.79 28.47
N GLY A 78 39.69 -27.00 28.71
CA GLY A 78 40.67 -27.26 27.68
C GLY A 78 40.79 -28.76 27.51
N ASN A 79 40.70 -29.25 26.27
CA ASN A 79 41.19 -30.58 25.92
C ASN A 79 42.10 -30.43 24.70
N GLY A 80 43.38 -30.74 24.93
CA GLY A 80 44.42 -30.81 23.92
C GLY A 80 44.50 -32.19 23.26
N GLY A 81 45.29 -32.24 22.19
CA GLY A 81 45.58 -33.42 21.37
C GLY A 81 45.46 -33.02 19.89
N GLY A 82 46.51 -32.61 19.18
CA GLY A 82 47.80 -33.26 19.10
C GLY A 82 47.74 -34.33 18.02
N ASN A 83 48.07 -33.98 16.77
CA ASN A 83 48.94 -34.82 15.93
C ASN A 83 49.35 -34.10 14.64
N SER A 84 50.63 -33.79 14.60
CA SER A 84 51.45 -33.61 13.41
C SER A 84 51.55 -34.91 12.61
N ALA A 85 51.33 -34.87 11.30
CA ALA A 85 51.91 -35.85 10.39
C ALA A 85 52.24 -35.20 9.04
N LYS A 86 53.54 -35.05 8.83
CA LYS A 86 54.21 -34.66 7.59
C LYS A 86 54.39 -35.90 6.73
N SER A 87 54.08 -35.81 5.44
CA SER A 87 54.51 -36.73 4.39
C SER A 87 54.51 -35.94 3.07
N SER A 88 55.64 -35.36 2.66
CA SER A 88 56.79 -35.93 1.94
C SER A 88 56.50 -36.19 0.45
N ASN A 89 56.99 -35.25 -0.36
CA ASN A 89 57.32 -35.39 -1.77
C ASN A 89 57.88 -36.78 -2.12
N GLY A 90 57.32 -37.40 -3.16
CA GLY A 90 57.93 -38.50 -3.88
C GLY A 90 58.10 -38.13 -5.36
N ASN A 91 59.23 -37.51 -5.69
CA ASN A 91 59.73 -37.42 -7.07
C ASN A 91 60.25 -38.80 -7.48
N GLY A 92 59.65 -39.42 -8.49
CA GLY A 92 60.16 -40.62 -9.14
C GLY A 92 60.31 -40.37 -10.64
N ALA A 93 61.52 -40.02 -11.06
CA ALA A 93 61.92 -39.87 -12.45
C ALA A 93 62.38 -41.21 -13.04
N SER A 94 62.00 -41.50 -14.29
CA SER A 94 62.67 -42.34 -15.32
C SER A 94 61.62 -42.64 -16.41
N LYS A 95 61.83 -42.62 -17.73
CA LYS A 95 63.02 -42.55 -18.59
C LYS A 95 62.55 -42.16 -20.01
N LYS A 96 63.39 -41.39 -20.72
CA LYS A 96 63.22 -40.88 -22.09
C LYS A 96 63.26 -42.01 -23.14
N VAL A 97 62.37 -41.96 -24.14
CA VAL A 97 62.63 -42.41 -25.52
C VAL A 97 62.06 -41.38 -26.50
N ALA A 98 62.88 -40.95 -27.46
CA ALA A 98 62.52 -40.10 -28.60
C ALA A 98 61.73 -40.96 -29.64
N ALA A 99 60.94 -40.46 -30.58
CA ALA A 99 60.95 -39.20 -31.33
C ALA A 99 59.59 -38.95 -32.02
N THR A 100 59.50 -37.77 -32.64
CA THR A 100 58.56 -37.32 -33.69
C THR A 100 57.58 -36.23 -33.24
N GLU A 101 57.85 -35.04 -33.77
CA GLU A 101 57.12 -33.78 -33.60
C GLU A 101 55.68 -33.87 -34.08
N LEU A 102 54.73 -33.51 -33.22
CA LEU A 102 53.41 -32.99 -33.60
C LEU A 102 53.03 -31.89 -32.60
N ALA A 103 52.66 -30.74 -33.16
CA ALA A 103 52.24 -29.44 -32.60
C ALA A 103 51.85 -29.32 -31.10
N PRO A 104 52.08 -28.15 -30.46
CA PRO A 104 51.60 -27.89 -29.11
C PRO A 104 50.07 -27.84 -29.13
N THR A 105 49.43 -28.90 -28.65
CA THR A 105 48.02 -28.85 -28.26
C THR A 105 47.94 -27.91 -27.07
N VAL A 106 47.39 -26.71 -27.31
CA VAL A 106 46.97 -25.78 -26.27
C VAL A 106 46.04 -26.58 -25.36
N LYS A 107 46.50 -26.91 -24.15
CA LYS A 107 45.61 -27.33 -23.08
C LYS A 107 44.71 -26.13 -22.82
N ALA A 108 43.52 -26.17 -23.40
CA ALA A 108 42.45 -25.27 -23.03
C ALA A 108 42.19 -25.50 -21.54
N ASN A 109 42.76 -24.63 -20.70
CA ASN A 109 42.26 -24.35 -19.36
C ASN A 109 40.91 -23.63 -19.51
N GLY A 110 39.97 -24.25 -20.21
CA GLY A 110 38.57 -23.91 -20.14
C GLY A 110 38.10 -24.37 -18.78
N LYS A 111 38.21 -23.50 -17.77
CA LYS A 111 37.32 -23.60 -16.62
C LYS A 111 35.92 -23.50 -17.22
N VAL A 112 35.26 -24.64 -17.39
CA VAL A 112 33.81 -24.69 -17.55
C VAL A 112 33.29 -23.85 -16.39
N GLN A 113 32.79 -22.65 -16.69
CA GLN A 113 32.19 -21.77 -15.71
C GLN A 113 31.00 -22.54 -15.17
N LYS A 114 31.18 -23.25 -14.04
CA LYS A 114 30.05 -23.84 -13.33
C LYS A 114 29.10 -22.69 -13.07
N THR A 115 27.91 -22.77 -13.63
CA THR A 115 26.80 -21.90 -13.24
C THR A 115 26.77 -21.93 -11.72
N LYS A 116 27.04 -20.80 -11.09
CA LYS A 116 27.10 -20.74 -9.62
C LYS A 116 25.73 -21.18 -9.12
N ASN A 117 25.68 -22.09 -8.15
CA ASN A 117 24.43 -22.48 -7.51
C ASN A 117 23.73 -21.23 -6.93
N LEU A 118 22.39 -21.18 -6.95
CA LEU A 118 21.59 -20.01 -6.55
C LEU A 118 22.06 -19.41 -5.21
N ASN A 119 22.34 -20.24 -4.21
CA ASN A 119 22.88 -19.80 -2.91
C ASN A 119 24.19 -19.00 -3.00
N ALA A 120 25.09 -19.35 -3.93
CA ALA A 120 26.32 -18.60 -4.18
C ALA A 120 26.07 -17.30 -4.96
N GLN A 121 24.94 -17.18 -5.65
CA GLN A 121 24.49 -15.98 -6.35
C GLN A 121 23.85 -14.96 -5.40
N LEU A 122 23.04 -15.42 -4.43
CA LEU A 122 22.27 -14.59 -3.50
C LEU A 122 23.12 -13.68 -2.60
N ALA A 123 24.26 -14.15 -2.08
CA ALA A 123 25.18 -13.36 -1.24
C ALA A 123 24.48 -12.49 -0.17
N GLY A 124 24.30 -11.19 -0.42
CA GLY A 124 23.65 -10.25 0.51
C GLY A 124 22.14 -10.49 0.68
N LEU A 125 21.48 -11.07 -0.34
CA LEU A 125 20.05 -11.40 -0.32
C LEU A 125 19.72 -12.59 0.60
N ASN A 126 20.72 -13.30 1.13
CA ASN A 126 20.48 -14.33 2.15
C ASN A 126 19.80 -13.74 3.42
N SER A 127 19.93 -12.43 3.64
CA SER A 127 19.20 -11.71 4.69
C SER A 127 17.67 -11.80 4.57
N LEU A 128 17.12 -12.15 3.40
CA LEU A 128 15.69 -12.38 3.20
C LEU A 128 15.20 -13.69 3.84
N ASN A 129 16.09 -14.59 4.27
CA ASN A 129 15.71 -15.80 5.02
C ASN A 129 15.40 -15.53 6.50
N ARG A 130 15.47 -14.28 6.95
CA ARG A 130 15.08 -13.89 8.31
C ARG A 130 13.55 -13.95 8.43
N ASN A 131 13.03 -14.12 9.65
CA ASN A 131 11.60 -13.97 9.90
C ASN A 131 11.20 -12.49 9.92
N VAL A 132 9.90 -12.21 9.84
CA VAL A 132 9.38 -10.83 9.81
C VAL A 132 9.80 -9.99 11.02
N ASN A 133 9.79 -10.57 12.23
CA ASN A 133 10.26 -9.86 13.43
C ASN A 133 11.74 -9.46 13.33
N GLY A 134 12.58 -10.36 12.82
CA GLY A 134 13.99 -10.12 12.59
C GLY A 134 14.25 -9.14 11.46
N LEU A 135 13.37 -9.09 10.45
CA LEU A 135 13.41 -8.12 9.36
C LEU A 135 13.06 -6.72 9.88
N MET A 136 11.89 -6.57 10.52
CA MET A 136 11.34 -5.29 10.96
C MET A 136 12.19 -4.62 12.05
N ASN A 137 12.76 -5.41 12.96
CA ASN A 137 13.65 -4.90 14.01
C ASN A 137 15.13 -4.82 13.61
N SER A 138 15.47 -5.08 12.33
CA SER A 138 16.86 -5.07 11.88
C SER A 138 17.41 -3.66 11.70
N ASN A 139 18.58 -3.39 12.29
CA ASN A 139 19.35 -2.16 12.04
C ASN A 139 20.15 -2.17 10.72
N ASP A 140 20.02 -3.22 9.90
CA ASP A 140 20.72 -3.28 8.62
C ASP A 140 20.16 -2.27 7.61
N LYS A 141 21.00 -1.29 7.24
CA LYS A 141 20.67 -0.24 6.27
C LYS A 141 20.33 -0.79 4.88
N ARG A 142 20.80 -1.98 4.54
CA ARG A 142 20.50 -2.63 3.26
C ARG A 142 19.06 -3.14 3.17
N MET A 143 18.44 -3.41 4.32
CA MET A 143 17.09 -3.98 4.39
C MET A 143 15.99 -2.92 4.53
N VAL A 144 16.32 -1.63 4.50
CA VAL A 144 15.36 -0.53 4.67
C VAL A 144 14.26 -0.59 3.60
N LEU A 145 14.65 -0.58 2.32
CA LEU A 145 13.68 -0.62 1.21
C LEU A 145 12.88 -1.94 1.18
N VAL A 146 13.47 -3.05 1.62
CA VAL A 146 12.73 -4.32 1.73
C VAL A 146 11.69 -4.27 2.85
N ARG A 147 12.01 -3.66 4.00
CA ARG A 147 11.03 -3.45 5.07
C ARG A 147 9.90 -2.55 4.59
N GLU A 148 10.23 -1.45 3.95
CA GLU A 148 9.26 -0.50 3.39
C GLU A 148 8.35 -1.20 2.37
N PHE A 149 8.92 -2.05 1.51
CA PHE A 149 8.13 -2.85 0.56
C PHE A 149 7.18 -3.84 1.26
N VAL A 150 7.66 -4.56 2.29
CA VAL A 150 6.82 -5.51 3.05
C VAL A 150 5.70 -4.78 3.80
N GLN A 151 6.01 -3.62 4.40
CA GLN A 151 5.01 -2.76 5.04
C GLN A 151 3.98 -2.27 4.03
N ALA A 152 4.42 -1.71 2.90
CA ALA A 152 3.54 -1.22 1.83
C ALA A 152 2.66 -2.34 1.26
N GLY A 153 3.16 -3.58 1.16
CA GLY A 153 2.37 -4.73 0.77
C GLY A 153 1.26 -5.09 1.75
N ALA A 154 1.54 -4.99 3.06
CA ALA A 154 0.52 -5.19 4.08
C ALA A 154 -0.52 -4.06 4.10
N ASP A 155 -0.05 -2.82 3.99
CA ASP A 155 -0.91 -1.64 3.91
C ASP A 155 -1.79 -1.71 2.64
N LEU A 156 -1.25 -2.17 1.50
CA LEU A 156 -2.00 -2.39 0.26
C LEU A 156 -3.12 -3.41 0.46
N SER A 157 -2.82 -4.52 1.14
CA SER A 157 -3.82 -5.55 1.44
C SER A 157 -4.95 -4.99 2.32
N ALA A 158 -4.61 -4.18 3.32
CA ALA A 158 -5.59 -3.56 4.21
C ALA A 158 -6.43 -2.50 3.49
N ALA A 159 -5.79 -1.59 2.75
CA ALA A 159 -6.44 -0.53 1.99
C ALA A 159 -7.36 -1.11 0.89
N SER A 160 -6.95 -2.19 0.22
CA SER A 160 -7.79 -2.88 -0.78
C SER A 160 -9.04 -3.48 -0.14
N ALA A 161 -8.90 -4.14 1.02
CA ALA A 161 -10.05 -4.68 1.75
C ALA A 161 -10.99 -3.58 2.26
N ALA A 162 -10.44 -2.44 2.70
CA ALA A 162 -11.21 -1.27 3.11
C ALA A 162 -11.95 -0.64 1.93
N LEU A 163 -11.31 -0.52 0.75
CA LEU A 163 -11.91 0.00 -0.47
C LEU A 163 -13.09 -0.87 -0.93
N ASP A 164 -12.96 -2.19 -0.84
CA ASP A 164 -14.04 -3.11 -1.15
C ASP A 164 -15.25 -2.91 -0.22
N GLN A 165 -15.01 -2.83 1.10
CA GLN A 165 -16.05 -2.56 2.10
C GLN A 165 -16.72 -1.19 1.88
N ALA A 166 -15.92 -0.15 1.65
CA ALA A 166 -16.40 1.20 1.38
C ALA A 166 -17.26 1.26 0.12
N GLY A 167 -16.90 0.47 -0.91
CA GLY A 167 -17.68 0.33 -2.13
C GLY A 167 -19.01 -0.39 -1.92
N THR A 168 -19.06 -1.44 -1.10
CA THR A 168 -20.32 -2.09 -0.71
C THR A 168 -21.24 -1.10 0.01
N LEU A 169 -20.72 -0.38 1.01
CA LEU A 169 -21.51 0.60 1.76
C LEU A 169 -22.02 1.74 0.86
N LEU A 170 -21.21 2.22 -0.09
CA LEU A 170 -21.65 3.22 -1.06
C LEU A 170 -22.87 2.73 -1.86
N GLY A 171 -22.87 1.46 -2.32
CA GLY A 171 -24.00 0.88 -3.03
C GLY A 171 -25.27 0.75 -2.19
N GLU A 172 -25.13 0.43 -0.90
CA GLU A 172 -26.25 0.40 0.06
C GLU A 172 -26.84 1.80 0.29
N LEU A 173 -25.97 2.81 0.42
CA LEU A 173 -26.39 4.21 0.55
C LEU A 173 -27.07 4.73 -0.72
N GLN A 174 -26.57 4.37 -1.90
CA GLN A 174 -27.22 4.68 -3.18
C GLN A 174 -28.63 4.08 -3.26
N THR A 175 -28.78 2.81 -2.88
CA THR A 175 -30.10 2.15 -2.82
C THR A 175 -31.04 2.86 -1.84
N THR A 176 -30.52 3.30 -0.69
CA THR A 176 -31.28 4.05 0.31
C THR A 176 -31.72 5.41 -0.24
N PHE A 177 -30.83 6.13 -0.92
CA PHE A 177 -31.15 7.40 -1.58
C PHE A 177 -32.19 7.24 -2.69
N ASP A 178 -32.07 6.22 -3.55
CA ASP A 178 -33.04 5.95 -4.61
C ASP A 178 -34.44 5.63 -4.04
N THR A 179 -34.48 4.89 -2.94
CA THR A 179 -35.72 4.59 -2.21
C THR A 179 -36.33 5.86 -1.61
N TYR A 180 -35.52 6.70 -0.98
CA TYR A 180 -35.95 7.99 -0.44
C TYR A 180 -36.53 8.88 -1.55
N MET A 181 -35.80 9.05 -2.66
CA MET A 181 -36.22 9.87 -3.79
C MET A 181 -37.53 9.36 -4.40
N THR A 182 -37.66 8.06 -4.63
CA THR A 182 -38.90 7.44 -5.15
C THR A 182 -40.08 7.70 -4.22
N THR A 183 -39.87 7.53 -2.91
CA THR A 183 -40.91 7.78 -1.90
C THR A 183 -41.30 9.25 -1.84
N TYR A 184 -40.32 10.15 -1.89
CA TYR A 184 -40.55 11.59 -1.84
C TYR A 184 -41.31 12.06 -3.08
N VAL A 185 -40.86 11.70 -4.28
CA VAL A 185 -41.52 12.04 -5.55
C VAL A 185 -42.96 11.51 -5.58
N GLY A 186 -43.17 10.25 -5.15
CA GLY A 186 -44.51 9.65 -5.11
C GLY A 186 -45.48 10.30 -4.12
N THR A 187 -44.98 11.06 -3.14
CA THR A 187 -45.81 11.75 -2.13
C THR A 187 -45.87 13.26 -2.33
N ALA A 188 -45.01 13.84 -3.17
CA ALA A 188 -44.95 15.27 -3.46
C ALA A 188 -46.14 15.80 -4.28
N GLY A 189 -47.02 14.92 -4.79
CA GLY A 189 -48.14 15.32 -5.63
C GLY A 189 -47.71 15.76 -7.04
N LEU A 190 -46.55 15.30 -7.50
CA LEU A 190 -46.05 15.57 -8.84
C LEU A 190 -46.94 14.89 -9.89
N VAL A 191 -47.45 15.69 -10.81
CA VAL A 191 -48.25 15.24 -11.96
C VAL A 191 -47.72 15.95 -13.20
N ALA A 192 -47.31 15.18 -14.20
CA ALA A 192 -46.83 15.74 -15.46
C ALA A 192 -47.98 16.38 -16.26
N TYR A 193 -47.84 17.65 -16.64
CA TYR A 193 -48.85 18.38 -17.43
C TYR A 193 -49.03 17.82 -18.85
N ASP A 194 -47.98 17.17 -19.37
CA ASP A 194 -47.88 16.66 -20.75
C ASP A 194 -47.91 15.12 -20.83
N GLY A 195 -48.16 14.43 -19.71
CA GLY A 195 -48.17 12.98 -19.65
C GLY A 195 -46.79 12.31 -19.62
N SER A 196 -45.72 13.06 -19.36
CA SER A 196 -44.39 12.51 -19.08
C SER A 196 -44.41 11.48 -17.93
N THR A 197 -43.59 10.44 -18.05
CA THR A 197 -43.44 9.36 -17.06
C THR A 197 -42.19 9.52 -16.19
N VAL A 198 -41.56 10.70 -16.20
CA VAL A 198 -40.29 10.95 -15.47
C VAL A 198 -40.40 10.69 -13.96
N TYR A 199 -41.61 10.76 -13.41
CA TYR A 199 -41.88 10.53 -11.99
C TYR A 199 -42.10 9.05 -11.63
N ASP A 200 -42.28 8.16 -12.61
CA ASP A 200 -42.51 6.72 -12.37
C ASP A 200 -41.23 6.01 -11.89
N ALA A 201 -40.07 6.49 -12.36
CA ALA A 201 -38.75 6.02 -11.97
C ALA A 201 -37.82 7.23 -11.90
N PRO A 202 -37.93 8.05 -10.85
CA PRO A 202 -37.21 9.31 -10.78
C PRO A 202 -35.71 9.07 -10.69
N THR A 203 -34.96 9.94 -11.35
CA THR A 203 -33.50 10.07 -11.16
C THR A 203 -33.19 11.55 -10.95
N LEU A 204 -32.13 11.87 -10.21
CA LEU A 204 -31.78 13.26 -9.94
C LEU A 204 -31.57 14.06 -11.26
N GLN A 205 -30.93 13.42 -12.25
CA GLN A 205 -30.75 14.00 -13.58
C GLN A 205 -32.08 14.17 -14.30
N GLY A 206 -32.93 13.13 -14.33
CA GLY A 206 -34.24 13.21 -14.99
C GLY A 206 -35.16 14.27 -14.40
N LEU A 207 -35.16 14.46 -13.07
CA LEU A 207 -35.89 15.53 -12.40
C LEU A 207 -35.33 16.91 -12.75
N THR A 208 -34.00 17.06 -12.81
CA THR A 208 -33.35 18.31 -13.21
C THR A 208 -33.64 18.67 -14.66
N ASP A 209 -33.57 17.69 -15.56
CA ASP A 209 -33.90 17.86 -16.98
C ASP A 209 -35.37 18.25 -17.14
N ARG A 210 -36.27 17.62 -16.38
CA ARG A 210 -37.68 17.96 -16.36
C ARG A 210 -37.93 19.41 -15.91
N LEU A 211 -37.20 19.89 -14.91
CA LEU A 211 -37.31 21.28 -14.48
C LEU A 211 -36.94 22.25 -15.61
N ALA A 212 -35.87 21.95 -16.36
CA ALA A 212 -35.47 22.75 -17.52
C ALA A 212 -36.49 22.69 -18.67
N GLU A 213 -37.12 21.54 -18.91
CA GLU A 213 -38.21 21.40 -19.88
C GLU A 213 -39.42 22.26 -19.49
N LEU A 214 -39.79 22.26 -18.20
CA LEU A 214 -40.89 23.08 -17.69
C LEU A 214 -40.59 24.57 -17.81
N ASP A 215 -39.36 25.01 -17.50
CA ASP A 215 -38.94 26.40 -17.69
C ASP A 215 -39.08 26.83 -19.16
N ALA A 216 -38.69 25.97 -20.11
CA ALA A 216 -38.82 26.24 -21.54
C ALA A 216 -40.30 26.28 -21.99
N ALA A 217 -41.15 25.39 -21.45
CA ALA A 217 -42.57 25.36 -21.75
C ALA A 217 -43.30 26.62 -21.22
N ILE A 218 -42.99 27.05 -19.99
CA ILE A 218 -43.52 28.27 -19.39
C ILE A 218 -43.06 29.51 -20.16
N LEU A 219 -41.82 29.52 -20.65
CA LEU A 219 -41.33 30.61 -21.49
C LEU A 219 -42.10 30.70 -22.82
N ALA A 220 -42.45 29.55 -23.42
CA ALA A 220 -43.20 29.49 -24.67
C ALA A 220 -44.69 29.84 -24.48
N ASP A 221 -45.30 29.43 -23.36
CA ASP A 221 -46.66 29.78 -22.97
C ASP A 221 -46.74 30.14 -21.48
N PRO A 222 -46.56 31.43 -21.13
CA PRO A 222 -46.61 31.89 -19.74
C PRO A 222 -47.98 31.76 -19.08
N THR A 223 -49.02 31.38 -19.83
CA THR A 223 -50.38 31.20 -19.31
C THR A 223 -50.71 29.74 -18.98
N ASN A 224 -49.80 28.81 -19.27
CA ASN A 224 -49.96 27.39 -18.97
C ASN A 224 -49.81 27.12 -17.47
N GLN A 225 -50.91 27.29 -16.73
CA GLN A 225 -50.94 27.12 -15.28
C GLN A 225 -50.53 25.71 -14.83
N ALA A 226 -50.84 24.67 -15.61
CA ALA A 226 -50.48 23.30 -15.27
C ALA A 226 -48.95 23.08 -15.27
N ALA A 227 -48.23 23.68 -16.24
CA ALA A 227 -46.77 23.65 -16.26
C ALA A 227 -46.16 24.48 -15.12
N ILE A 228 -46.74 25.63 -14.79
CA ILE A 228 -46.31 26.48 -13.66
C ILE A 228 -46.47 25.74 -12.33
N ASP A 229 -47.61 25.08 -12.12
CA ASP A 229 -47.90 24.34 -10.89
C ASP A 229 -46.95 23.13 -10.75
N GLU A 230 -46.72 22.38 -11.83
CA GLU A 230 -45.75 21.28 -11.85
C GLU A 230 -44.32 21.77 -11.54
N GLN A 231 -43.89 22.87 -12.16
CA GLN A 231 -42.55 23.45 -11.96
C GLN A 231 -42.34 23.87 -10.50
N ALA A 232 -43.32 24.51 -9.87
CA ALA A 232 -43.23 24.94 -8.48
C ALA A 232 -43.11 23.74 -7.51
N ILE A 233 -43.87 22.67 -7.74
CA ILE A 233 -43.80 21.44 -6.93
C ILE A 233 -42.46 20.74 -7.18
N LEU A 234 -42.02 20.63 -8.43
CA LEU A 234 -40.75 19.97 -8.78
C LEU A 234 -39.55 20.70 -8.21
N ALA A 235 -39.52 22.03 -8.29
CA ALA A 235 -38.45 22.84 -7.69
C ALA A 235 -38.37 22.59 -6.17
N THR A 236 -39.51 22.59 -5.48
CA THR A 236 -39.58 22.28 -4.04
C THR A 236 -39.10 20.86 -3.74
N ALA A 237 -39.44 19.90 -4.60
CA ALA A 237 -39.01 18.51 -4.43
C ALA A 237 -37.51 18.35 -4.64
N LEU A 238 -36.93 18.99 -5.66
CA LEU A 238 -35.49 18.99 -5.91
C LEU A 238 -34.72 19.63 -4.76
N ASP A 239 -35.19 20.74 -4.20
CA ASP A 239 -34.56 21.37 -3.04
C ASP A 239 -34.54 20.42 -1.84
N ALA A 240 -35.65 19.73 -1.56
CA ALA A 240 -35.73 18.76 -0.47
C ALA A 240 -34.86 17.51 -0.70
N ILE A 241 -34.79 17.02 -1.94
CA ILE A 241 -33.92 15.89 -2.31
C ILE A 241 -32.45 16.28 -2.20
N ASN A 242 -32.07 17.47 -2.67
CA ASN A 242 -30.70 17.97 -2.61
C ASN A 242 -30.23 18.26 -1.18
N ALA A 243 -31.15 18.64 -0.29
CA ALA A 243 -30.88 18.85 1.13
C ALA A 243 -30.98 17.57 1.99
N SER A 244 -31.28 16.41 1.38
CA SER A 244 -31.51 15.16 2.11
C SER A 244 -30.24 14.64 2.79
N ALA A 245 -30.43 13.98 3.94
CA ALA A 245 -29.33 13.34 4.65
C ALA A 245 -28.79 12.13 3.86
N GLU A 246 -29.65 11.49 3.09
CA GLU A 246 -29.36 10.36 2.22
C GLU A 246 -28.39 10.75 1.10
N LEU A 247 -28.64 11.87 0.40
CA LEU A 247 -27.71 12.36 -0.63
C LEU A 247 -26.37 12.79 -0.01
N ALA A 248 -26.41 13.46 1.15
CA ALA A 248 -25.20 13.85 1.87
C ALA A 248 -24.36 12.63 2.29
N ALA A 249 -25.01 11.54 2.71
CA ALA A 249 -24.34 10.29 3.05
C ALA A 249 -23.68 9.62 1.83
N VAL A 250 -24.37 9.59 0.68
CA VAL A 250 -23.80 9.09 -0.59
C VAL A 250 -22.55 9.91 -0.97
N ALA A 251 -22.63 11.24 -0.93
CA ALA A 251 -21.51 12.11 -1.28
C ALA A 251 -20.32 11.94 -0.32
N ALA A 252 -20.58 11.85 0.99
CA ALA A 252 -19.53 11.61 1.99
C ALA A 252 -18.84 10.26 1.78
N GLN A 253 -19.62 9.19 1.55
CA GLN A 253 -19.06 7.87 1.33
C GLN A 253 -18.31 7.76 0.00
N GLN A 254 -18.76 8.46 -1.05
CA GLN A 254 -18.01 8.56 -2.30
C GLN A 254 -16.62 9.17 -2.06
N GLY A 255 -16.53 10.23 -1.24
CA GLY A 255 -15.23 10.81 -0.87
C GLY A 255 -14.30 9.84 -0.14
N VAL A 256 -14.85 8.92 0.67
CA VAL A 256 -14.08 7.84 1.31
C VAL A 256 -13.56 6.84 0.27
N VAL A 257 -14.41 6.43 -0.67
CA VAL A 257 -14.03 5.52 -1.76
C VAL A 257 -12.93 6.15 -2.62
N ASP A 258 -13.06 7.42 -2.99
CA ASP A 258 -12.06 8.12 -3.81
C ASP A 258 -10.71 8.24 -3.08
N GLY A 259 -10.74 8.51 -1.78
CA GLY A 259 -9.53 8.57 -0.95
C GLY A 259 -8.81 7.22 -0.85
N LEU A 260 -9.56 6.14 -0.62
CA LEU A 260 -9.02 4.78 -0.55
C LEU A 260 -8.52 4.30 -1.92
N ASP A 261 -9.19 4.65 -3.02
CA ASP A 261 -8.74 4.32 -4.37
C ASP A 261 -7.39 4.99 -4.68
N ALA A 262 -7.22 6.25 -4.30
CA ALA A 262 -5.95 6.96 -4.44
C ALA A 262 -4.83 6.35 -3.56
N GLU A 263 -5.15 5.94 -2.34
CA GLU A 263 -4.22 5.25 -1.45
C GLU A 263 -3.79 3.90 -2.00
N VAL A 264 -4.74 3.09 -2.48
CA VAL A 264 -4.47 1.81 -3.14
C VAL A 264 -3.58 2.03 -4.36
N ALA A 265 -3.85 3.03 -5.21
CA ALA A 265 -3.01 3.32 -6.37
C ALA A 265 -1.57 3.69 -5.99
N ALA A 266 -1.38 4.48 -4.92
CA ALA A 266 -0.05 4.83 -4.43
C ALA A 266 0.71 3.60 -3.88
N LEU A 267 0.01 2.71 -3.18
CA LEU A 267 0.57 1.48 -2.62
C LEU A 267 0.85 0.42 -3.71
N GLU A 268 0.03 0.33 -4.76
CA GLU A 268 0.30 -0.48 -5.95
C GLU A 268 1.62 -0.05 -6.63
N GLU A 269 1.88 1.25 -6.75
CA GLU A 269 3.16 1.76 -7.27
C GLU A 269 4.34 1.42 -6.32
N ALA A 270 4.16 1.60 -5.01
CA ALA A 270 5.17 1.28 -4.00
C ALA A 270 5.49 -0.23 -3.89
N THR A 271 4.59 -1.08 -4.39
CA THR A 271 4.71 -2.55 -4.40
C THR A 271 4.91 -3.13 -5.81
N SER A 272 5.21 -2.27 -6.79
CA SER A 272 5.51 -2.65 -8.17
C SER A 272 6.73 -3.54 -8.30
N GLU A 273 6.85 -4.24 -9.44
CA GLU A 273 8.03 -5.03 -9.76
C GLU A 273 9.30 -4.16 -9.81
N GLU A 274 9.18 -2.92 -10.24
CA GLU A 274 10.23 -1.90 -10.26
C GLU A 274 10.66 -1.52 -8.83
N ALA A 275 9.72 -1.26 -7.94
CA ALA A 275 9.99 -0.99 -6.52
C ALA A 275 10.68 -2.19 -5.85
N LEU A 276 10.22 -3.41 -6.18
CA LEU A 276 10.85 -4.64 -5.72
C LEU A 276 12.29 -4.76 -6.20
N LYS A 277 12.56 -4.56 -7.50
CA LYS A 277 13.92 -4.59 -8.06
C LYS A 277 14.82 -3.59 -7.34
N ALA A 278 14.34 -2.37 -7.14
CA ALA A 278 15.09 -1.33 -6.42
C ALA A 278 15.41 -1.77 -4.97
N ALA A 279 14.41 -2.34 -4.26
CA ALA A 279 14.60 -2.86 -2.91
C ALA A 279 15.63 -3.99 -2.86
N LEU A 280 15.59 -4.92 -3.82
CA LEU A 280 16.52 -6.03 -3.91
C LEU A 280 17.94 -5.59 -4.29
N LEU A 281 18.10 -4.61 -5.18
CA LEU A 281 19.42 -4.05 -5.51
C LEU A 281 20.04 -3.32 -4.31
N ALA A 282 19.24 -2.60 -3.52
CA ALA A 282 19.70 -1.97 -2.28
C ALA A 282 20.10 -3.00 -1.20
N ALA A 283 19.37 -4.12 -1.14
CA ALA A 283 19.67 -5.24 -0.25
C ALA A 283 20.90 -6.06 -0.70
N ALA A 284 21.17 -6.08 -1.99
CA ALA A 284 22.22 -6.87 -2.60
C ALA A 284 23.64 -6.44 -2.19
N ASN A 285 24.61 -7.31 -2.45
CA ASN A 285 26.00 -6.99 -2.18
C ASN A 285 26.52 -5.97 -3.21
N LYS A 286 26.98 -4.81 -2.74
CA LYS A 286 27.50 -3.71 -3.58
C LYS A 286 28.52 -4.16 -4.63
N ASN A 287 29.40 -5.11 -4.31
CA ASN A 287 30.41 -5.60 -5.27
C ASN A 287 29.78 -6.45 -6.39
N ARG A 288 28.66 -7.13 -6.12
CA ARG A 288 27.90 -7.89 -7.12
C ARG A 288 27.13 -6.95 -8.03
N VAL A 289 26.46 -5.96 -7.44
CA VAL A 289 25.74 -4.92 -8.18
C VAL A 289 26.69 -4.08 -9.04
N ALA A 290 27.87 -3.71 -8.54
CA ALA A 290 28.87 -2.97 -9.33
C ALA A 290 29.43 -3.78 -10.52
N ALA A 291 29.44 -5.12 -10.43
CA ALA A 291 29.97 -5.99 -11.48
C ALA A 291 28.92 -6.37 -12.54
N GLY A 292 27.63 -6.38 -12.18
CA GLY A 292 26.54 -6.88 -13.04
C GLY A 292 25.36 -5.92 -13.23
N GLY A 293 25.32 -4.78 -12.52
CA GLY A 293 24.18 -3.86 -12.50
C GLY A 293 22.87 -4.59 -12.22
N ASP A 294 21.83 -4.22 -12.97
CA ASP A 294 20.51 -4.84 -12.91
C ASP A 294 20.51 -6.30 -13.38
N ALA A 295 21.45 -6.68 -14.25
CA ALA A 295 21.61 -8.07 -14.70
C ALA A 295 22.04 -9.04 -13.59
N TYR A 296 22.37 -8.52 -12.39
CA TYR A 296 22.52 -9.32 -11.18
C TYR A 296 21.20 -9.98 -10.75
N LEU A 297 20.06 -9.29 -10.89
CA LEU A 297 18.75 -9.81 -10.54
C LEU A 297 18.20 -10.64 -11.71
N THR A 298 18.69 -11.88 -11.82
CA THR A 298 18.17 -12.83 -12.80
C THR A 298 16.70 -13.15 -12.51
N PRO A 299 15.92 -13.61 -13.51
CA PRO A 299 14.53 -14.03 -13.28
C PRO A 299 14.37 -15.08 -12.17
N GLU A 300 15.36 -15.98 -12.04
CA GLU A 300 15.39 -16.99 -10.97
C GLU A 300 15.56 -16.35 -9.57
N ILE A 301 16.44 -15.35 -9.44
CA ILE A 301 16.64 -14.62 -8.18
C ILE A 301 15.41 -13.77 -7.85
N MET A 302 14.81 -13.11 -8.86
CA MET A 302 13.58 -12.34 -8.70
C MET A 302 12.44 -13.22 -8.20
N ALA A 303 12.17 -14.36 -8.86
CA ALA A 303 11.11 -15.27 -8.46
C ALA A 303 11.31 -15.84 -7.05
N TRP A 304 12.55 -16.21 -6.72
CA TRP A 304 12.88 -16.65 -5.36
C TRP A 304 12.67 -15.55 -4.31
N ALA A 305 13.11 -14.33 -4.60
CA ALA A 305 13.00 -13.19 -3.70
C ALA A 305 11.55 -12.74 -3.50
N GLN A 306 10.75 -12.73 -4.57
CA GLN A 306 9.31 -12.48 -4.52
C GLN A 306 8.64 -13.45 -3.55
N GLY A 307 8.84 -14.76 -3.70
CA GLY A 307 8.22 -15.74 -2.81
C GLY A 307 8.63 -15.58 -1.35
N LYS A 308 9.85 -15.11 -1.08
CA LYS A 308 10.29 -14.75 0.29
C LYS A 308 9.57 -13.52 0.82
N ILE A 309 9.47 -12.48 0.01
CA ILE A 309 8.80 -11.25 0.37
C ILE A 309 7.30 -11.49 0.59
N ASP A 310 6.64 -12.28 -0.27
CA ASP A 310 5.23 -12.66 -0.09
C ASP A 310 5.00 -13.35 1.26
N THR A 311 5.89 -14.28 1.62
CA THR A 311 5.84 -14.96 2.92
C THR A 311 6.02 -13.97 4.08
N LEU A 312 6.98 -13.04 3.96
CA LEU A 312 7.24 -12.01 4.97
C LEU A 312 6.08 -11.04 5.13
N THR A 313 5.45 -10.63 4.03
CA THR A 313 4.26 -9.77 4.02
C THR A 313 3.08 -10.48 4.64
N ALA A 314 2.84 -11.75 4.31
CA ALA A 314 1.79 -12.56 4.93
C ALA A 314 2.02 -12.72 6.45
N ASP A 315 3.25 -13.04 6.87
CA ASP A 315 3.61 -13.13 8.28
C ASP A 315 3.47 -11.78 9.00
N TYR A 316 3.73 -10.67 8.31
CA TYR A 316 3.58 -9.33 8.85
C TYR A 316 2.10 -8.98 9.08
N ILE A 317 1.26 -9.25 8.08
CA ILE A 317 -0.19 -9.07 8.18
C ILE A 317 -0.75 -9.90 9.35
N ALA A 318 -0.30 -11.14 9.52
CA ALA A 318 -0.77 -12.03 10.59
C ALA A 318 -0.37 -11.58 12.02
N GLN A 319 0.52 -10.59 12.15
CA GLN A 319 0.98 -10.06 13.45
C GLN A 319 0.28 -8.76 13.86
N GLN A 320 -0.53 -8.17 12.98
CA GLN A 320 -1.29 -6.96 13.25
C GLN A 320 -2.63 -7.28 13.94
#